data_AF-A0A220U1C8-F1
#
_entry.id   AF-A0A220U1C8-F1
#
_cell.length_a   1.000
_cell.length_b   1.000
_cell.length_c   1.000
_cell.angle_alpha   90.00
_cell.angle_beta   90.00
_cell.angle_gamma   90.00
#
_symmetry.space_group_name_H-M   'P 1'
#
loop_
_entity.id
_entity.type
_entity.pdbx_description
1 polymer ?
#
loop_
_entity_poly.entity_id
_entity_poly.type
_entity_poly.pdbx_seq_one_letter_code
_entity_poly.pdbx_strand_id
1 'polypeptide(L)'
;MKDQLHSIAWKDKTVKLDELLCHSRLRFETMNQGNEAEVTKISTESESFVLKSWNLDSKPNIRFQYNLLNALSAHEITVSEAIGWGVNAEGNHVLLTTFDGEPIRRFNREMLTKTALVLVDLHKIPTKALDVTMPTYNFIDYFYHPEIEKYPDIHEVIKALLEKVQVQQNCVIHGDFHFENIVEKNGKYAIIDWTNGQLGDQRYDFAWSYTLLRIYSPSDWESTMFRSVYFKENQLDEEEIEIFEALACLRWIFLNRNKSVPIRRDTIKRVKRVLRNNPYLAKISI
;
A
#
# COMPACT_ATOMS: atom_id res chain seq x y z
N MET A 1 28.83 2.31 -4.89
CA MET A 1 27.46 2.78 -4.56
C MET A 1 27.22 4.23 -4.97
N LYS A 2 28.11 5.21 -4.69
CA LYS A 2 27.97 6.55 -5.32
C LYS A 2 27.96 6.46 -6.85
N ASP A 3 28.83 5.63 -7.42
CA ASP A 3 28.84 5.35 -8.86
C ASP A 3 27.55 4.66 -9.36
N GLN A 4 26.79 3.99 -8.47
CA GLN A 4 25.50 3.39 -8.83
C GLN A 4 24.40 4.45 -9.01
N LEU A 5 24.43 5.55 -8.25
CA LEU A 5 23.47 6.64 -8.47
C LEU A 5 23.76 7.40 -9.77
N HIS A 6 25.03 7.57 -10.11
CA HIS A 6 25.46 8.19 -11.36
C HIS A 6 25.25 7.28 -12.58
N SER A 7 25.21 5.95 -12.40
CA SER A 7 24.97 5.01 -13.50
C SER A 7 23.49 4.82 -13.84
N ILE A 8 22.57 5.35 -13.02
CA ILE A 8 21.15 5.34 -13.34
C ILE A 8 20.88 6.34 -14.47
N ALA A 9 20.25 5.85 -15.53
CA ALA A 9 19.67 6.67 -16.58
C ALA A 9 18.35 7.29 -16.06
N TRP A 10 18.47 8.42 -15.36
CA TRP A 10 17.34 9.19 -14.85
C TRP A 10 16.50 9.76 -16.01
N LYS A 11 15.19 9.50 -15.97
CA LYS A 11 14.26 9.91 -17.03
C LYS A 11 13.54 11.20 -16.66
N ASP A 12 13.00 11.26 -15.44
CA ASP A 12 12.50 12.50 -14.82
C ASP A 12 13.14 12.66 -13.44
N LYS A 13 13.42 13.90 -13.05
CA LYS A 13 14.06 14.25 -11.78
C LYS A 13 13.79 15.69 -11.36
N THR A 14 13.90 15.92 -10.07
CA THR A 14 13.88 17.24 -9.45
C THR A 14 15.29 17.78 -9.27
N VAL A 15 15.42 19.08 -8.98
CA VAL A 15 16.70 19.74 -8.66
C VAL A 15 17.39 19.08 -7.45
N LYS A 16 16.62 18.55 -6.49
CA LYS A 16 17.17 17.82 -5.33
C LYS A 16 18.01 16.61 -5.72
N LEU A 17 17.69 15.95 -6.84
CA LEU A 17 18.53 14.85 -7.31
C LEU A 17 19.90 15.37 -7.75
N ASP A 18 19.93 16.49 -8.48
CA ASP A 18 21.19 17.08 -8.95
C ASP A 18 22.07 17.52 -7.77
N GLU A 19 21.45 18.13 -6.74
CA GLU A 19 22.12 18.46 -5.48
C GLU A 19 22.67 17.21 -4.78
N LEU A 20 21.87 16.13 -4.69
CA LEU A 20 22.30 14.86 -4.10
C LEU A 20 23.50 14.26 -4.83
N LEU A 21 23.50 14.30 -6.17
CA LEU A 21 24.60 13.78 -7.00
C LEU A 21 25.90 14.59 -6.82
N CYS A 22 25.81 15.87 -6.45
CA CYS A 22 26.97 16.70 -6.15
C CYS A 22 27.60 16.42 -4.77
N HIS A 23 26.90 15.78 -3.83
CA HIS A 23 27.44 15.52 -2.49
C HIS A 23 28.66 14.57 -2.53
N SER A 24 29.75 14.97 -1.87
CA SER A 24 31.00 14.20 -1.83
C SER A 24 30.93 12.97 -0.92
N ARG A 25 30.09 13.00 0.12
CA ARG A 25 29.93 11.92 1.11
C ARG A 25 28.48 11.45 1.19
N LEU A 26 28.22 10.28 0.60
CA LEU A 26 26.94 9.59 0.69
C LEU A 26 27.11 8.31 1.50
N ARG A 27 26.22 8.07 2.47
CA ARG A 27 26.12 6.81 3.20
C ARG A 27 24.95 6.01 2.64
N PHE A 28 25.16 4.71 2.47
CA PHE A 28 24.16 3.78 1.96
C PHE A 28 23.90 2.72 3.02
N GLU A 29 22.64 2.46 3.30
CA GLU A 29 22.18 1.47 4.28
C GLU A 29 21.07 0.64 3.64
N THR A 30 21.23 -0.69 3.64
CA THR A 30 20.18 -1.59 3.19
C THR A 30 19.02 -1.55 4.18
N MET A 31 17.80 -1.32 3.68
CA MET A 31 16.59 -1.38 4.49
C MET A 31 15.94 -2.77 4.38
N ASN A 32 14.91 -3.02 5.21
CA ASN A 32 14.08 -4.22 5.06
C ASN A 32 13.54 -4.29 3.63
N GLN A 33 13.93 -5.34 2.92
CA GLN A 33 13.50 -5.59 1.55
C GLN A 33 12.11 -6.27 1.58
N GLY A 34 11.20 -5.76 0.76
CA GLY A 34 9.93 -6.44 0.48
C GLY A 34 10.11 -7.55 -0.56
N ASN A 35 9.00 -8.10 -1.03
CA ASN A 35 9.02 -9.15 -2.05
C ASN A 35 9.22 -8.62 -3.49
N GLU A 36 9.19 -7.29 -3.68
CA GLU A 36 9.14 -6.68 -5.01
C GLU A 36 10.41 -5.92 -5.42
N ALA A 37 11.13 -5.36 -4.45
CA ALA A 37 12.23 -4.45 -4.71
C ALA A 37 13.27 -4.46 -3.60
N GLU A 38 14.52 -4.24 -3.99
CA GLU A 38 15.56 -3.84 -3.07
C GLU A 38 15.37 -2.39 -2.65
N VAL A 39 15.53 -2.12 -1.36
CA VAL A 39 15.34 -0.80 -0.77
C VAL A 39 16.63 -0.35 -0.09
N THR A 40 17.17 0.77 -0.54
CA THR A 40 18.40 1.36 0.00
C THR A 40 18.13 2.76 0.52
N LYS A 41 18.48 3.01 1.78
CA LYS A 41 18.51 4.36 2.35
C LYS A 41 19.81 5.04 1.96
N ILE A 42 19.71 6.24 1.43
CA ILE A 42 20.85 7.09 1.07
C ILE A 42 20.83 8.29 2.01
N SER A 43 21.91 8.55 2.72
CA SER A 43 21.98 9.67 3.67
C SER A 43 23.14 10.60 3.36
N THR A 44 22.86 11.90 3.39
CA THR A 44 23.84 12.97 3.47
C THR A 44 24.11 13.30 4.95
N GLU A 45 24.70 14.47 5.23
CA GLU A 45 24.87 14.97 6.60
C GLU A 45 23.56 15.52 7.18
N SER A 46 22.64 16.03 6.34
CA SER A 46 21.41 16.71 6.73
C SER A 46 20.13 15.96 6.35
N GLU A 47 20.18 15.12 5.32
CA GLU A 47 18.99 14.54 4.69
C GLU A 47 19.15 13.05 4.42
N SER A 48 18.00 12.38 4.22
CA SER A 48 17.94 10.98 3.85
C SER A 48 16.90 10.77 2.74
N PHE A 49 17.17 9.80 1.89
CA PHE A 49 16.39 9.41 0.73
C PHE A 49 16.21 7.89 0.71
N VAL A 50 15.22 7.42 -0.03
CA VAL A 50 14.96 5.99 -0.25
C VAL A 50 15.04 5.71 -1.75
N LEU A 51 15.96 4.85 -2.14
CA LEU A 51 16.05 4.31 -3.49
C LEU A 51 15.44 2.91 -3.51
N LYS A 52 14.34 2.73 -4.25
CA LYS A 52 13.77 1.42 -4.57
C LYS A 52 14.23 0.97 -5.96
N SER A 53 14.67 -0.27 -6.07
CA SER A 53 15.08 -0.91 -7.33
C SER A 53 14.30 -2.22 -7.54
N TRP A 54 13.46 -2.27 -8.57
CA TRP A 54 12.62 -3.43 -8.88
C TRP A 54 13.38 -4.46 -9.72
N ASN A 55 14.29 -5.17 -9.04
CA ASN A 55 15.17 -6.19 -9.61
C ASN A 55 14.65 -7.63 -9.43
N LEU A 56 13.52 -7.81 -8.75
CA LEU A 56 12.84 -9.09 -8.58
C LEU A 56 11.84 -9.33 -9.73
N ASP A 57 10.97 -10.32 -9.56
CA ASP A 57 9.97 -10.72 -10.57
C ASP A 57 8.89 -9.66 -10.80
N SER A 58 8.66 -8.78 -9.81
CA SER A 58 7.71 -7.66 -9.94
C SER A 58 8.25 -6.60 -10.90
N LYS A 59 7.43 -6.20 -11.88
CA LYS A 59 7.75 -5.16 -12.88
C LYS A 59 6.65 -4.09 -12.95
N PRO A 60 6.46 -3.29 -11.89
CA PRO A 60 5.41 -2.29 -11.86
C PRO A 60 5.78 -1.07 -12.73
N ASN A 61 4.77 -0.28 -13.05
CA ASN A 61 4.96 0.93 -13.85
C ASN A 61 5.51 2.08 -12.98
N ILE A 62 6.83 2.15 -12.85
CA ILE A 62 7.50 3.15 -12.00
C ILE A 62 7.31 4.58 -12.49
N ARG A 63 7.15 4.80 -13.79
CA ARG A 63 6.79 6.11 -14.33
C ARG A 63 5.43 6.57 -13.80
N PHE A 64 4.44 5.67 -13.83
CA PHE A 64 3.13 5.96 -13.27
C PHE A 64 3.23 6.26 -11.78
N GLN A 65 3.96 5.47 -10.99
CA GLN A 65 4.15 5.72 -9.56
C GLN A 65 4.79 7.08 -9.28
N TYR A 66 5.85 7.46 -10.03
CA TYR A 66 6.47 8.78 -9.93
C TYR A 66 5.46 9.90 -10.18
N ASN A 67 4.67 9.81 -11.26
CA ASN A 67 3.66 10.80 -11.59
C ASN A 67 2.52 10.86 -10.56
N LEU A 68 2.10 9.70 -10.04
CA LEU A 68 1.08 9.59 -9.01
C LEU A 68 1.51 10.31 -7.72
N LEU A 69 2.74 10.08 -7.26
CA LEU A 69 3.26 10.76 -6.05
C LEU A 69 3.23 12.28 -6.20
N ASN A 70 3.64 12.80 -7.36
CA ASN A 70 3.59 14.23 -7.64
C ASN A 70 2.14 14.76 -7.65
N ALA A 71 1.21 14.03 -8.28
CA ALA A 71 -0.19 14.43 -8.35
C ALA A 71 -0.89 14.39 -6.98
N LEU A 72 -0.58 13.38 -6.15
CA LEU A 72 -1.08 13.25 -4.77
C LEU A 72 -0.54 14.37 -3.88
N SER A 73 0.77 14.66 -3.96
CA SER A 73 1.39 15.75 -3.22
C SER A 73 0.78 17.12 -3.58
N ALA A 74 0.46 17.34 -4.86
CA ALA A 74 -0.23 18.55 -5.32
C ALA A 74 -1.67 18.70 -4.77
N HIS A 75 -2.27 17.59 -4.31
CA HIS A 75 -3.57 17.56 -3.64
C HIS A 75 -3.45 17.44 -2.11
N GLU A 76 -2.29 17.84 -1.56
CA GLU A 76 -2.02 17.87 -0.11
C GLU A 76 -2.08 16.50 0.58
N ILE A 77 -2.09 15.41 -0.18
CA ILE A 77 -1.96 14.07 0.38
C ILE A 77 -0.52 13.86 0.82
N THR A 78 -0.36 13.44 2.07
CA THR A 78 0.95 13.18 2.65
C THR A 78 1.57 11.91 2.07
N VAL A 79 2.42 12.07 1.06
CA VAL A 79 3.22 11.00 0.43
C VAL A 79 4.69 11.39 0.43
N SER A 80 5.57 10.42 0.24
CA SER A 80 6.98 10.73 0.01
C SER A 80 7.19 11.50 -1.28
N GLU A 81 8.01 12.54 -1.23
CA GLU A 81 8.32 13.38 -2.39
C GLU A 81 9.11 12.56 -3.41
N ALA A 82 8.63 12.54 -4.66
CA ALA A 82 9.29 11.83 -5.75
C ALA A 82 10.44 12.66 -6.30
N ILE A 83 11.68 12.23 -6.00
CA ILE A 83 12.90 12.98 -6.36
C ILE A 83 13.33 12.66 -7.79
N GLY A 84 13.16 11.43 -8.24
CA GLY A 84 13.41 11.03 -9.62
C GLY A 84 13.11 9.56 -9.88
N TRP A 85 12.94 9.21 -11.14
CA TRP A 85 12.83 7.81 -11.58
C TRP A 85 13.70 7.55 -12.82
N GLY A 86 14.10 6.30 -13.00
CA GLY A 86 15.00 5.95 -14.09
C GLY A 86 15.16 4.45 -14.28
N VAL A 87 16.24 4.08 -14.96
CA VAL A 87 16.64 2.69 -15.19
C VAL A 87 18.10 2.54 -14.83
N ASN A 88 18.45 1.56 -14.01
CA ASN A 88 19.84 1.30 -13.63
C ASN A 88 20.60 0.56 -14.77
N ALA A 89 21.91 0.33 -14.58
CA ALA A 89 22.75 -0.32 -15.59
C ALA A 89 22.33 -1.77 -15.92
N GLU A 90 21.59 -2.44 -15.05
CA GLU A 90 21.07 -3.80 -15.23
C GLU A 90 19.71 -3.82 -15.95
N GLY A 91 19.15 -2.65 -16.29
CA GLY A 91 17.83 -2.54 -16.89
C GLY A 91 16.67 -2.53 -15.89
N ASN A 92 16.94 -2.52 -14.59
CA ASN A 92 15.91 -2.47 -13.56
C ASN A 92 15.39 -1.04 -13.37
N HIS A 93 14.07 -0.90 -13.23
CA HIS A 93 13.45 0.38 -12.93
C HIS A 93 13.72 0.80 -11.48
N VAL A 94 13.94 2.09 -11.27
CA VAL A 94 14.25 2.65 -9.96
C VAL A 94 13.43 3.91 -9.69
N LEU A 95 13.11 4.12 -8.41
CA LEU A 95 12.44 5.31 -7.89
C LEU A 95 13.20 5.82 -6.67
N LEU A 96 13.54 7.11 -6.68
CA LEU A 96 14.13 7.80 -5.54
C LEU A 96 13.09 8.72 -4.91
N THR A 97 12.88 8.58 -3.61
CA THR A 97 12.00 9.46 -2.83
C THR A 97 12.71 10.03 -1.61
N THR A 98 12.10 11.00 -0.94
CA THR A 98 12.50 11.39 0.42
C THR A 98 12.37 10.21 1.39
N PHE A 99 13.19 10.23 2.45
CA PHE A 99 13.01 9.37 3.63
C PHE A 99 12.15 10.09 4.67
N ASP A 100 10.89 9.70 4.76
CA ASP A 100 9.88 10.29 5.62
C ASP A 100 9.65 9.54 6.94
N GLY A 101 10.60 8.68 7.30
CA GLY A 101 10.68 8.06 8.61
C GLY A 101 10.56 6.54 8.59
N GLU A 102 10.18 6.01 9.73
CA GLU A 102 10.07 4.57 9.95
C GLU A 102 8.59 4.15 10.01
N PRO A 103 8.27 2.90 9.64
CA PRO A 103 6.92 2.37 9.78
C PRO A 103 6.36 2.51 11.20
N ILE A 104 5.08 2.84 11.35
CA ILE A 104 4.48 2.98 12.67
C ILE A 104 4.40 1.64 13.39
N ARG A 105 4.90 1.63 14.63
CA ARG A 105 4.91 0.43 15.49
C ARG A 105 3.98 0.55 16.70
N ARG A 106 3.49 1.74 17.01
CA ARG A 106 2.65 2.01 18.19
C ARG A 106 1.36 2.68 17.77
N PHE A 107 0.24 2.06 18.13
CA PHE A 107 -1.07 2.63 17.89
C PHE A 107 -1.49 3.47 19.09
N ASN A 108 -1.88 4.71 18.83
CA ASN A 108 -2.55 5.57 19.78
C ASN A 108 -3.77 6.21 19.09
N ARG A 109 -4.65 6.85 19.87
CA ARG A 109 -5.91 7.41 19.35
C ARG A 109 -5.67 8.44 18.25
N GLU A 110 -4.75 9.37 18.47
CA GLU A 110 -4.43 10.42 17.51
C GLU A 110 -3.96 9.82 16.20
N MET A 111 -3.08 8.83 16.28
CA MET A 111 -2.51 8.18 15.11
C MET A 111 -3.56 7.41 14.30
N LEU A 112 -4.37 6.57 14.95
CA LEU A 112 -5.44 5.84 14.27
C LEU A 112 -6.46 6.79 13.62
N THR A 113 -6.73 7.93 14.26
CA THR A 113 -7.60 8.96 13.71
C THR A 113 -6.98 9.58 12.47
N LYS A 114 -5.72 10.02 12.54
CA LYS A 114 -5.00 10.61 11.40
C LYS A 114 -4.90 9.64 10.23
N THR A 115 -4.55 8.38 10.48
CA THR A 115 -4.48 7.35 9.43
C THR A 115 -5.83 7.11 8.76
N ALA A 116 -6.92 7.04 9.52
CA ALA A 116 -8.26 6.89 8.96
C ALA A 116 -8.66 8.11 8.12
N LEU A 117 -8.38 9.33 8.60
CA LEU A 117 -8.68 10.57 7.87
C LEU A 117 -7.85 10.69 6.59
N VAL A 118 -6.57 10.31 6.61
CA VAL A 118 -5.75 10.28 5.40
C VAL A 118 -6.34 9.33 4.34
N LEU A 119 -6.87 8.18 4.73
CA LEU A 119 -7.55 7.27 3.79
C LEU A 119 -8.87 7.86 3.28
N VAL A 120 -9.62 8.56 4.14
CA VAL A 120 -10.82 9.33 3.73
C VAL A 120 -10.45 10.38 2.69
N ASP A 121 -9.41 11.17 2.95
CA ASP A 121 -8.98 12.27 2.08
C ASP A 121 -8.51 11.74 0.72
N LEU A 122 -7.77 10.62 0.71
CA LEU A 122 -7.39 9.91 -0.51
C LEU A 122 -8.61 9.56 -1.38
N HIS A 123 -9.65 8.98 -0.77
CA HIS A 123 -10.83 8.54 -1.50
C HIS A 123 -11.72 9.69 -1.99
N LYS A 124 -11.59 10.87 -1.38
CA LYS A 124 -12.32 12.10 -1.77
C LYS A 124 -11.66 12.87 -2.91
N ILE A 125 -10.45 12.51 -3.34
CA ILE A 125 -9.77 13.18 -4.45
C ILE A 125 -10.62 13.05 -5.72
N PRO A 126 -11.03 14.17 -6.36
CA PRO A 126 -11.71 14.11 -7.63
C PRO A 126 -10.76 13.53 -8.70
N THR A 127 -11.08 12.35 -9.21
CA THR A 127 -10.20 11.62 -10.15
C THR A 127 -9.89 12.41 -11.43
N LYS A 128 -10.80 13.28 -11.86
CA LYS A 128 -10.61 14.20 -13.00
C LYS A 128 -9.67 15.38 -12.72
N ALA A 129 -9.38 15.66 -11.45
CA ALA A 129 -8.46 16.73 -11.04
C ALA A 129 -7.00 16.26 -10.98
N LEU A 130 -6.76 14.95 -11.00
CA LEU A 130 -5.41 14.40 -11.02
C LEU A 130 -4.78 14.58 -12.41
N ASP A 131 -3.60 15.19 -12.44
CA ASP A 131 -2.75 15.27 -13.63
C ASP A 131 -1.98 13.96 -13.87
N VAL A 132 -2.68 12.83 -13.76
CA VAL A 132 -2.16 11.50 -14.05
C VAL A 132 -3.31 10.60 -14.50
N THR A 133 -3.09 9.84 -15.57
CA THR A 133 -4.06 8.83 -16.01
C THR A 133 -3.98 7.64 -15.06
N MET A 134 -5.02 7.49 -14.24
CA MET A 134 -5.12 6.39 -13.28
C MET A 134 -5.53 5.09 -13.99
N PRO A 135 -4.81 3.97 -13.77
CA PRO A 135 -5.21 2.69 -14.33
C PRO A 135 -6.43 2.13 -13.61
N THR A 136 -7.18 1.29 -14.31
CA THR A 136 -8.27 0.46 -13.77
C THR A 136 -7.93 -0.99 -14.07
N TYR A 137 -8.11 -1.88 -13.09
CA TYR A 137 -7.87 -3.30 -13.27
C TYR A 137 -9.12 -4.13 -12.96
N ASN A 138 -9.23 -5.32 -13.54
CA ASN A 138 -10.22 -6.28 -13.07
C ASN A 138 -9.87 -6.69 -11.63
N PHE A 139 -10.86 -6.71 -10.74
CA PHE A 139 -10.65 -6.95 -9.32
C PHE A 139 -9.99 -8.30 -9.02
N ILE A 140 -10.44 -9.39 -9.66
CA ILE A 140 -9.89 -10.73 -9.45
C ILE A 140 -8.48 -10.80 -10.05
N ASP A 141 -8.35 -10.37 -11.30
CA ASP A 141 -7.07 -10.46 -12.03
C ASP A 141 -5.97 -9.65 -11.33
N TYR A 142 -6.31 -8.54 -10.68
CA TYR A 142 -5.33 -7.72 -9.99
C TYR A 142 -4.93 -8.27 -8.62
N PHE A 143 -5.91 -8.64 -7.78
CA PHE A 143 -5.64 -8.99 -6.38
C PHE A 143 -5.39 -10.48 -6.12
N TYR A 144 -5.66 -11.37 -7.10
CA TYR A 144 -5.59 -12.82 -6.90
C TYR A 144 -4.85 -13.60 -8.02
N HIS A 145 -4.40 -12.97 -9.10
CA HIS A 145 -3.59 -13.63 -10.15
C HIS A 145 -2.10 -13.73 -9.73
N PRO A 146 -1.26 -14.68 -10.24
CA PRO A 146 -1.49 -15.71 -11.26
C PRO A 146 -2.01 -17.07 -10.81
N GLU A 147 -2.55 -17.19 -9.59
CA GLU A 147 -2.70 -18.51 -8.98
C GLU A 147 -4.05 -18.78 -8.33
N ILE A 148 -5.04 -17.89 -8.46
CA ILE A 148 -6.35 -18.09 -7.84
C ILE A 148 -7.05 -19.37 -8.33
N GLU A 149 -6.78 -19.76 -9.57
CA GLU A 149 -7.30 -20.99 -10.19
C GLU A 149 -6.80 -22.26 -9.48
N LYS A 150 -5.66 -22.20 -8.76
CA LYS A 150 -5.15 -23.32 -7.96
C LYS A 150 -5.92 -23.51 -6.65
N TYR A 151 -6.76 -22.56 -6.27
CA TYR A 151 -7.49 -22.54 -5.01
C TYR A 151 -9.01 -22.37 -5.23
N PRO A 152 -9.70 -23.40 -5.76
CA PRO A 152 -11.12 -23.32 -6.10
C PRO A 152 -12.00 -22.97 -4.90
N ASP A 153 -11.63 -23.41 -3.69
CA ASP A 153 -12.36 -23.16 -2.45
C ASP A 153 -12.49 -21.67 -2.11
N ILE A 154 -11.47 -20.86 -2.41
CA ILE A 154 -11.54 -19.40 -2.25
C ILE A 154 -12.04 -18.71 -3.52
N HIS A 155 -11.71 -19.23 -4.71
CA HIS A 155 -12.09 -18.63 -5.99
C HIS A 155 -13.62 -18.62 -6.19
N GLU A 156 -14.29 -19.72 -5.88
CA GLU A 156 -15.76 -19.82 -5.97
C GLU A 156 -16.46 -18.85 -5.02
N VAL A 157 -15.93 -18.69 -3.81
CA VAL A 157 -16.47 -17.74 -2.83
C VAL A 157 -16.25 -16.29 -3.26
N ILE A 158 -15.08 -15.96 -3.81
CA ILE A 158 -14.83 -14.62 -4.38
C ILE A 158 -15.85 -14.30 -5.48
N LYS A 159 -16.08 -15.23 -6.41
CA LYS A 159 -17.07 -15.05 -7.49
C LYS A 159 -18.48 -14.82 -6.93
N ALA A 160 -18.93 -15.67 -6.02
CA ALA A 160 -20.24 -15.54 -5.40
C ALA A 160 -20.42 -14.24 -4.60
N LEU A 161 -19.35 -13.70 -4.01
CA LEU A 161 -19.36 -12.41 -3.32
C LEU A 161 -19.45 -11.24 -4.30
N LEU A 162 -18.70 -11.30 -5.40
CA LEU A 162 -18.71 -10.25 -6.43
C LEU A 162 -20.03 -10.22 -7.22
N GLU A 163 -20.82 -11.30 -7.23
CA GLU A 163 -22.19 -11.28 -7.75
C GLU A 163 -23.18 -10.50 -6.85
N LYS A 164 -22.84 -10.30 -5.57
CA LYS A 164 -23.70 -9.62 -4.58
C LYS A 164 -23.45 -8.12 -4.49
N VAL A 165 -22.34 -7.63 -5.03
CA VAL A 165 -21.94 -6.23 -4.92
C VAL A 165 -21.42 -5.71 -6.25
N GLN A 166 -21.77 -4.47 -6.59
CA GLN A 166 -21.19 -3.81 -7.74
C GLN A 166 -19.86 -3.16 -7.32
N VAL A 167 -18.74 -3.72 -7.79
CA VAL A 167 -17.42 -3.11 -7.60
C VAL A 167 -17.34 -1.78 -8.35
N GLN A 168 -16.90 -0.74 -7.65
CA GLN A 168 -16.72 0.61 -8.19
C GLN A 168 -15.25 0.84 -8.58
N GLN A 169 -15.04 1.74 -9.54
CA GLN A 169 -13.71 2.19 -9.97
C GLN A 169 -13.71 3.71 -10.18
N ASN A 170 -14.22 4.42 -9.18
CA ASN A 170 -14.54 5.86 -9.26
C ASN A 170 -13.69 6.73 -8.32
N CYS A 171 -12.92 6.13 -7.41
CA CYS A 171 -12.02 6.83 -6.52
C CYS A 171 -10.59 6.31 -6.66
N VAL A 172 -9.62 7.14 -6.27
CA VAL A 172 -8.24 6.70 -6.08
C VAL A 172 -8.21 5.74 -4.91
N ILE A 173 -7.56 4.59 -5.06
CA ILE A 173 -7.24 3.69 -3.94
C ILE A 173 -5.73 3.45 -3.90
N HIS A 174 -5.21 3.16 -2.71
CA HIS A 174 -3.85 2.69 -2.54
C HIS A 174 -3.70 1.23 -3.00
N GLY A 175 -4.70 0.39 -2.73
CA GLY A 175 -4.72 -1.04 -3.10
C GLY A 175 -3.90 -1.94 -2.18
N ASP A 176 -3.17 -1.34 -1.24
CA ASP A 176 -2.40 -2.03 -0.20
C ASP A 176 -2.19 -1.14 1.04
N PHE A 177 -3.23 -0.40 1.43
CA PHE A 177 -3.13 0.52 2.55
C PHE A 177 -3.05 -0.24 3.88
N HIS A 178 -1.92 -0.11 4.58
CA HIS A 178 -1.75 -0.65 5.93
C HIS A 178 -0.68 0.11 6.71
N PHE A 179 -0.65 -0.08 8.03
CA PHE A 179 0.18 0.72 8.94
C PHE A 179 1.69 0.55 8.74
N GLU A 180 2.13 -0.56 8.13
CA GLU A 180 3.54 -0.71 7.72
C GLU A 180 3.90 0.12 6.46
N ASN A 181 2.90 0.53 5.66
CA ASN A 181 3.03 1.45 4.52
C ASN A 181 2.75 2.91 4.90
N ILE A 182 2.68 3.20 6.20
CA ILE A 182 2.67 4.56 6.72
C ILE A 182 3.97 4.72 7.49
N VAL A 183 4.67 5.82 7.25
CA VAL A 183 5.92 6.15 7.94
C VAL A 183 5.76 7.43 8.75
N GLU A 184 6.50 7.54 9.85
CA GLU A 184 6.51 8.73 10.69
C GLU A 184 7.93 9.29 10.89
N LYS A 185 8.06 10.60 10.70
CA LYS A 185 9.27 11.37 11.05
C LYS A 185 8.86 12.68 11.71
N ASN A 186 9.29 12.87 12.95
CA ASN A 186 9.06 14.09 13.73
C ASN A 186 7.56 14.47 13.81
N GLY A 187 6.67 13.49 14.02
CA GLY A 187 5.23 13.70 14.13
C GLY A 187 4.50 13.96 12.80
N LYS A 188 5.21 13.93 11.67
CA LYS A 188 4.62 13.96 10.32
C LYS A 188 4.52 12.55 9.77
N TYR A 189 3.40 12.26 9.11
CA TYR A 189 3.14 10.97 8.49
C TYR A 189 3.26 11.09 6.97
N ALA A 190 3.64 10.00 6.31
CA ALA A 190 3.57 9.86 4.87
C ALA A 190 3.13 8.44 4.50
N ILE A 191 2.33 8.31 3.44
CA ILE A 191 2.00 7.02 2.84
C ILE A 191 3.07 6.69 1.80
N ILE A 192 3.58 5.48 1.88
CA ILE A 192 4.58 4.93 0.96
C ILE A 192 4.04 3.71 0.23
N ASP A 193 4.79 3.24 -0.76
CA ASP A 193 4.49 2.03 -1.52
C ASP A 193 3.23 2.07 -2.40
N TRP A 194 3.14 3.15 -3.19
CA TRP A 194 2.08 3.38 -4.18
C TRP A 194 2.14 2.50 -5.43
N THR A 195 2.81 1.35 -5.35
CA THR A 195 2.97 0.41 -6.47
C THR A 195 1.61 -0.12 -6.94
N ASN A 196 0.64 -0.18 -6.02
CA ASN A 196 -0.72 -0.65 -6.27
C ASN A 196 -1.77 0.45 -6.53
N GLY A 197 -1.33 1.71 -6.65
CA GLY A 197 -2.20 2.86 -6.86
C GLY A 197 -3.02 2.76 -8.14
N GLN A 198 -4.34 2.94 -8.04
CA GLN A 198 -5.27 2.76 -9.17
C GLN A 198 -6.60 3.45 -8.92
N LEU A 199 -7.48 3.47 -9.92
CA LEU A 199 -8.91 3.65 -9.67
C LEU A 199 -9.52 2.35 -9.18
N GLY A 200 -10.28 2.43 -8.09
CA GLY A 200 -10.90 1.25 -7.50
C GLY A 200 -12.05 1.60 -6.56
N ASP A 201 -12.30 0.67 -5.64
CA ASP A 201 -13.40 0.74 -4.72
C ASP A 201 -12.92 1.10 -3.31
N GLN A 202 -13.32 2.25 -2.80
CA GLN A 202 -12.95 2.69 -1.45
C GLN A 202 -13.36 1.70 -0.36
N ARG A 203 -14.43 0.92 -0.58
CA ARG A 203 -14.89 -0.10 0.38
C ARG A 203 -13.86 -1.21 0.50
N TYR A 204 -13.21 -1.57 -0.60
CA TYR A 204 -12.14 -2.56 -0.60
C TYR A 204 -10.87 -2.05 0.07
N ASP A 205 -10.41 -0.84 -0.25
CA ASP A 205 -9.17 -0.29 0.34
C ASP A 205 -9.31 -0.13 1.86
N PHE A 206 -10.49 0.32 2.31
CA PHE A 206 -10.87 0.30 3.73
C PHE A 206 -10.89 -1.12 4.30
N ALA A 207 -11.57 -2.06 3.67
CA ALA A 207 -11.73 -3.42 4.17
C ALA A 207 -10.40 -4.17 4.29
N TRP A 208 -9.47 -3.96 3.34
CA TRP A 208 -8.11 -4.48 3.42
C TRP A 208 -7.38 -3.93 4.65
N SER A 209 -7.37 -2.62 4.81
CA SER A 209 -6.78 -1.92 5.97
C SER A 209 -7.33 -2.44 7.31
N TYR A 210 -8.66 -2.51 7.40
CA TYR A 210 -9.39 -2.96 8.58
C TYR A 210 -9.10 -4.42 8.89
N THR A 211 -9.09 -5.29 7.89
CA THR A 211 -8.78 -6.72 8.03
C THR A 211 -7.37 -6.92 8.58
N LEU A 212 -6.38 -6.21 8.04
CA LEU A 212 -5.00 -6.29 8.51
C LEU A 212 -4.86 -5.79 9.96
N LEU A 213 -5.58 -4.73 10.37
CA LEU A 213 -5.65 -4.34 11.78
C LEU A 213 -6.18 -5.47 12.67
N ARG A 214 -7.28 -6.11 12.28
CA ARG A 214 -7.88 -7.21 13.07
C ARG A 214 -6.95 -8.42 13.22
N ILE A 215 -6.08 -8.64 12.24
CA ILE A 215 -5.13 -9.75 12.21
C ILE A 215 -3.85 -9.40 12.99
N TYR A 216 -3.29 -8.21 12.78
CA TYR A 216 -1.96 -7.86 13.26
C TYR A 216 -1.92 -7.03 14.54
N SER A 217 -2.99 -6.29 14.86
CA SER A 217 -3.04 -5.48 16.09
C SER A 217 -3.24 -6.31 17.35
N PRO A 218 -2.66 -5.90 18.49
CA PRO A 218 -2.74 -6.65 19.73
C PRO A 218 -4.16 -6.75 20.29
N SER A 219 -5.02 -5.76 20.01
CA SER A 219 -6.39 -5.68 20.50
C SER A 219 -7.39 -5.30 19.39
N ASP A 220 -8.68 -5.44 19.69
CA ASP A 220 -9.74 -5.07 18.74
C ASP A 220 -10.04 -3.55 18.78
N TRP A 221 -9.54 -2.84 19.81
CA TRP A 221 -9.75 -1.39 19.97
C TRP A 221 -9.19 -0.60 18.79
N GLU A 222 -8.00 -0.96 18.28
CA GLU A 222 -7.37 -0.28 17.15
C GLU A 222 -8.25 -0.34 15.90
N SER A 223 -8.71 -1.55 15.56
CA SER A 223 -9.58 -1.77 14.41
C SER A 223 -10.93 -1.06 14.58
N THR A 224 -11.51 -1.08 15.78
CA THR A 224 -12.79 -0.45 16.10
C THR A 224 -12.70 1.08 15.98
N MET A 225 -11.63 1.66 16.51
CA MET A 225 -11.37 3.10 16.42
C MET A 225 -11.18 3.54 14.96
N PHE A 226 -10.34 2.82 14.20
CA PHE A 226 -10.12 3.09 12.78
C PHE A 226 -11.43 3.03 11.98
N ARG A 227 -12.22 1.96 12.13
CA ARG A 227 -13.55 1.82 11.52
C ARG A 227 -14.46 2.98 11.90
N SER A 228 -14.54 3.33 13.19
CA SER A 228 -15.43 4.39 13.66
C SER A 228 -15.12 5.75 13.06
N VAL A 229 -13.83 6.10 12.90
CA VAL A 229 -13.44 7.37 12.27
C VAL A 229 -13.79 7.35 10.78
N TYR A 230 -13.43 6.27 10.09
CA TYR A 230 -13.67 6.16 8.66
C TYR A 230 -15.17 6.18 8.30
N PHE A 231 -16.01 5.49 9.08
CA PHE A 231 -17.47 5.44 8.91
C PHE A 231 -18.16 6.77 9.25
N LYS A 232 -17.56 7.60 10.11
CA LYS A 232 -18.12 8.93 10.40
C LYS A 232 -18.04 9.85 9.17
N GLU A 233 -16.98 9.68 8.38
CA GLU A 233 -16.70 10.52 7.20
C GLU A 233 -17.27 9.95 5.90
N ASN A 234 -17.61 8.65 5.87
CA ASN A 234 -18.14 7.97 4.71
C ASN A 234 -19.46 7.26 5.04
N GLN A 235 -20.48 7.51 4.23
CA GLN A 235 -21.74 6.77 4.31
C GLN A 235 -21.57 5.44 3.57
N LEU A 236 -21.27 4.38 4.31
CA LEU A 236 -21.08 3.04 3.75
C LEU A 236 -22.20 2.12 4.22
N ASP A 237 -22.67 1.26 3.32
CA ASP A 237 -23.59 0.18 3.65
C ASP A 237 -22.85 -0.91 4.43
N GLU A 238 -23.35 -1.26 5.61
CA GLU A 238 -22.70 -2.28 6.45
C GLU A 238 -22.68 -3.66 5.77
N GLU A 239 -23.73 -4.04 5.04
CA GLU A 239 -23.81 -5.35 4.36
C GLU A 239 -22.75 -5.44 3.25
N GLU A 240 -22.55 -4.36 2.49
CA GLU A 240 -21.50 -4.31 1.46
C GLU A 240 -20.11 -4.34 2.10
N ILE A 241 -19.91 -3.66 3.22
CA ILE A 241 -18.63 -3.70 3.93
C ILE A 241 -18.31 -5.10 4.46
N GLU A 242 -19.29 -5.87 4.92
CA GLU A 242 -19.08 -7.28 5.28
C GLU A 242 -18.62 -8.13 4.09
N ILE A 243 -19.14 -7.86 2.88
CA ILE A 243 -18.69 -8.52 1.65
C ILE A 243 -17.24 -8.14 1.32
N PHE A 244 -16.90 -6.85 1.39
CA PHE A 244 -15.51 -6.40 1.13
C PHE A 244 -14.52 -6.88 2.19
N GLU A 245 -14.94 -6.99 3.46
CA GLU A 245 -14.13 -7.63 4.50
C GLU A 245 -13.91 -9.11 4.18
N ALA A 246 -14.93 -9.80 3.66
CA ALA A 246 -14.79 -11.18 3.24
C ALA A 246 -13.76 -11.32 2.10
N LEU A 247 -13.82 -10.45 1.09
CA LEU A 247 -12.84 -10.38 0.01
C LEU A 247 -11.42 -10.11 0.53
N ALA A 248 -11.24 -9.13 1.42
CA ALA A 248 -9.96 -8.81 2.05
C ALA A 248 -9.38 -10.01 2.82
N CYS A 249 -10.21 -10.76 3.54
CA CYS A 249 -9.80 -11.96 4.25
C CYS A 249 -9.39 -13.09 3.31
N LEU A 250 -10.13 -13.27 2.21
CA LEU A 250 -9.77 -14.25 1.16
C LEU A 250 -8.45 -13.86 0.49
N ARG A 251 -8.16 -12.57 0.29
CA ARG A 251 -6.85 -12.11 -0.20
C ARG A 251 -5.74 -12.47 0.80
N TRP A 252 -5.96 -12.25 2.09
CA TRP A 252 -4.98 -12.63 3.11
C TRP A 252 -4.70 -14.15 3.08
N ILE A 253 -5.74 -14.98 2.97
CA ILE A 253 -5.59 -16.45 2.88
C ILE A 253 -4.84 -16.85 1.61
N PHE A 254 -5.20 -16.26 0.48
CA PHE A 254 -4.52 -16.48 -0.80
C PHE A 254 -3.02 -16.17 -0.69
N LEU A 255 -2.67 -14.99 -0.19
CA LEU A 255 -1.28 -14.60 0.03
C LEU A 255 -0.57 -15.51 1.04
N ASN A 256 -1.26 -15.96 2.09
CA ASN A 256 -0.71 -16.90 3.07
C ASN A 256 -0.38 -18.27 2.46
N ARG A 257 -1.26 -18.80 1.61
CA ARG A 257 -1.03 -20.07 0.88
C ARG A 257 0.16 -19.97 -0.07
N ASN A 258 0.40 -18.77 -0.60
CA ASN A 258 1.57 -18.43 -1.43
C ASN A 258 2.77 -17.89 -0.63
N LYS A 259 2.81 -18.14 0.70
CA LYS A 259 3.90 -17.75 1.63
C LYS A 259 4.30 -16.28 1.58
N SER A 260 3.36 -15.40 1.24
CA SER A 260 3.61 -13.98 1.01
C SER A 260 3.20 -13.08 2.18
N VAL A 261 2.75 -13.64 3.31
CA VAL A 261 2.33 -12.85 4.49
C VAL A 261 3.16 -13.17 5.73
N PRO A 262 3.38 -12.18 6.62
CA PRO A 262 4.03 -12.42 7.89
C PRO A 262 3.10 -13.21 8.83
N ILE A 263 3.59 -14.31 9.40
CA ILE A 263 2.92 -15.07 10.45
C ILE A 263 3.61 -14.79 11.78
N ARG A 264 2.91 -14.10 12.69
CA ARG A 264 3.38 -13.79 14.05
C ARG A 264 2.65 -14.67 15.07
N ARG A 265 3.03 -14.54 16.35
CA ARG A 265 2.27 -15.13 17.45
C ARG A 265 0.80 -14.70 17.35
N ASP A 266 -0.10 -15.66 17.51
CA ASP A 266 -1.57 -15.48 17.45
C ASP A 266 -2.17 -15.06 16.10
N THR A 267 -1.37 -14.85 15.03
CA THR A 267 -1.89 -14.47 13.69
C THR A 267 -2.98 -15.43 13.22
N ILE A 268 -2.71 -16.74 13.18
CA ILE A 268 -3.69 -17.74 12.74
C ILE A 268 -4.93 -17.77 13.64
N LYS A 269 -4.77 -17.59 14.95
CA LYS A 269 -5.89 -17.53 15.89
C LYS A 269 -6.81 -16.34 15.59
N ARG A 270 -6.22 -15.18 15.27
CA ARG A 270 -6.98 -13.96 14.92
C ARG A 270 -7.65 -14.09 13.57
N VAL A 271 -6.99 -14.66 12.56
CA VAL A 271 -7.62 -14.94 11.27
C VAL A 271 -8.82 -15.87 11.46
N LYS A 272 -8.70 -16.98 12.22
CA LYS A 272 -9.85 -17.86 12.54
C LYS A 272 -11.02 -17.11 13.20
N ARG A 273 -10.71 -16.15 14.07
CA ARG A 273 -11.73 -15.29 14.70
C ARG A 273 -12.41 -14.38 13.69
N VAL A 274 -11.65 -13.80 12.75
CA VAL A 274 -12.20 -12.99 11.66
C VAL A 274 -13.12 -13.84 10.77
N LEU A 275 -12.68 -15.03 10.35
CA LEU A 275 -13.48 -15.97 9.54
C LEU A 275 -14.79 -16.37 10.22
N ARG A 276 -14.74 -16.69 11.52
CA ARG A 276 -15.94 -17.08 12.27
C ARG A 276 -16.97 -15.94 12.41
N ASN A 277 -16.49 -14.70 12.42
CA ASN A 277 -17.34 -13.54 12.65
C ASN A 277 -17.92 -12.95 11.35
N ASN A 278 -17.46 -13.40 10.18
CA ASN A 278 -17.97 -12.95 8.88
C ASN A 278 -18.91 -14.03 8.30
N PRO A 279 -20.19 -13.70 8.01
CA PRO A 279 -21.19 -14.70 7.60
C PRO A 279 -20.86 -15.40 6.28
N TYR A 280 -20.04 -14.79 5.42
CA TYR A 280 -19.68 -15.33 4.12
C TYR A 280 -18.52 -16.32 4.15
N LEU A 281 -17.79 -16.42 5.28
CA LEU A 281 -16.53 -17.18 5.37
C LEU A 281 -16.61 -18.44 6.22
N ALA A 282 -17.79 -18.82 6.71
CA ALA A 282 -17.95 -19.92 7.67
C ALA A 282 -17.39 -21.29 7.21
N LYS A 283 -17.24 -21.50 5.90
CA LYS A 283 -16.74 -22.75 5.30
C LYS A 283 -15.26 -22.68 4.86
N ILE A 284 -14.60 -21.54 5.02
CA ILE A 284 -13.22 -21.35 4.57
C ILE A 284 -12.23 -21.83 5.64
N SER A 285 -11.23 -22.60 5.20
CA SER A 285 -10.12 -23.05 6.05
C SER A 285 -8.83 -22.30 5.73
N ILE A 286 -8.03 -22.06 6.78
CA ILE A 286 -6.67 -21.52 6.70
C ILE A 286 -5.68 -22.66 6.51
#